data_AF-A0A831QFQ6-F1
#
_entry.id   AF-A0A831QFQ6-F1
#
_cell.length_a   1.000
_cell.length_b   1.000
_cell.length_c   1.000
_cell.angle_alpha   90.00
_cell.angle_beta   90.00
_cell.angle_gamma   90.00
#
_symmetry.space_group_name_H-M   'P 1'
#
loop_
_entity.id
_entity.type
_entity.pdbx_description
1 polymer ?
#
loop_
_entity_poly.entity_id
_entity_poly.type
_entity_poly.pdbx_seq_one_letter_code
_entity_poly.pdbx_strand_id
1 'polypeptide(L)'
;MNPTTLEEKMRKYKWLIFVAVVAVVLAFGTTAMAKKIKWKMGSTWTPAINLYKGEKLMIKYVGEMTDGNFEIKWFPSGSLMKAFEYFDACSKGVVDAAGDWPSYWASKDPAFDFLGSFPFGFDNLDYITWMYDFGGLEIMQELYGKYGMTYF
;
A
#
# COMPACT_ATOMS: atom_id res chain seq x y z
N MET A 1 -6.08 45.86 53.14
CA MET A 1 -5.97 44.61 52.34
C MET A 1 -4.52 44.45 51.91
N ASN A 2 -3.86 43.36 52.29
CA ASN A 2 -2.41 43.18 52.10
C ASN A 2 -2.11 42.81 50.62
N PRO A 3 -1.40 43.65 49.84
CA PRO A 3 -1.22 43.49 48.40
C PRO A 3 -0.49 42.19 48.00
N THR A 4 0.29 41.60 48.90
CA THR A 4 0.97 40.31 48.71
C THR A 4 0.04 39.12 48.47
N THR A 5 -1.18 39.15 49.02
CA THR A 5 -2.14 38.03 48.92
C THR A 5 -2.85 37.94 47.56
N LEU A 6 -2.96 39.06 46.84
CA LEU A 6 -3.58 39.11 45.52
C LEU A 6 -2.60 38.65 44.44
N GLU A 7 -1.33 39.06 44.52
CA GLU A 7 -0.30 38.61 43.59
C GLU A 7 -0.06 37.10 43.66
N GLU A 8 -0.05 36.52 44.87
CA GLU A 8 0.10 35.06 45.04
C GLU A 8 -1.09 34.28 44.47
N LYS A 9 -2.32 34.79 44.64
CA LYS A 9 -3.52 34.21 44.03
C LYS A 9 -3.49 34.30 42.51
N MET A 10 -3.09 35.46 41.97
CA MET A 10 -2.95 35.63 40.52
C MET A 10 -1.86 34.74 39.93
N ARG A 11 -0.75 34.53 40.65
CA ARG A 11 0.31 33.59 40.24
C ARG A 11 -0.20 32.15 40.21
N LYS A 12 -0.95 31.71 41.22
CA LYS A 12 -1.59 30.39 41.24
C LYS A 12 -2.61 30.22 40.10
N TYR A 13 -3.44 31.21 39.82
CA TYR A 13 -4.40 31.14 38.72
C TYR A 13 -3.73 31.07 37.35
N LYS A 14 -2.69 31.88 37.11
CA LYS A 14 -1.91 31.79 35.87
C LYS A 14 -1.25 30.42 35.70
N TRP A 15 -0.77 29.84 36.79
CA TRP A 15 -0.17 28.50 36.80
C TRP A 15 -1.21 27.41 36.51
N LEU A 16 -2.39 27.49 37.12
CA LEU A 16 -3.50 26.56 36.86
C LEU A 16 -4.02 26.65 35.42
N ILE A 17 -4.13 27.87 34.88
CA ILE A 17 -4.50 28.09 33.48
C ILE A 17 -3.43 27.51 32.55
N PHE A 18 -2.15 27.73 32.85
CA PHE A 18 -1.05 27.17 32.05
C PHE A 18 -1.08 25.63 32.04
N VAL A 19 -1.26 24.99 33.20
CA VAL A 19 -1.39 23.53 33.28
C VAL A 19 -2.62 23.02 32.54
N ALA A 20 -3.75 23.71 32.65
CA ALA A 20 -4.98 23.34 31.92
C ALA A 20 -4.78 23.45 30.40
N VAL A 21 -4.12 24.49 29.92
CA VAL A 21 -3.81 24.66 28.48
C VAL A 21 -2.86 23.56 27.99
N VAL A 22 -1.82 23.23 28.76
CA VAL A 22 -0.90 22.14 28.42
C VAL A 22 -1.61 20.79 28.41
N ALA A 23 -2.49 20.52 29.37
CA ALA A 23 -3.26 19.28 29.43
C ALA A 23 -4.23 19.16 28.23
N VAL A 24 -4.87 20.25 27.80
CA VAL A 24 -5.70 20.28 26.58
C VAL A 24 -4.84 20.04 25.34
N VAL A 25 -3.70 20.71 25.20
CA VAL A 25 -2.81 20.51 24.05
C VAL A 25 -2.24 19.10 23.99
N LEU A 26 -2.00 18.43 25.13
CA LEU A 26 -1.56 17.03 25.15
C LEU A 26 -2.72 16.05 24.91
N ALA A 27 -3.93 16.35 25.40
CA ALA A 27 -5.12 15.52 25.16
C ALA A 27 -5.61 15.58 23.71
N PHE A 28 -5.39 16.71 23.02
CA PHE A 28 -5.67 16.90 21.59
C PHE A 28 -4.39 16.87 20.74
N GLY A 29 -3.26 16.53 21.35
CA GLY A 29 -1.94 16.54 20.75
C GLY A 29 -1.74 15.35 19.82
N THR A 30 -1.94 15.61 18.53
CA THR A 30 -1.58 14.76 17.39
C THR A 30 -2.37 13.46 17.31
N THR A 31 -3.59 13.50 16.78
CA THR A 31 -3.92 12.48 15.79
C THR A 31 -2.86 12.63 14.70
N ALA A 32 -1.98 11.65 14.54
CA ALA A 32 -1.09 11.62 13.39
C ALA A 32 -2.00 11.61 12.16
N MET A 33 -2.17 12.76 11.51
CA MET A 33 -2.95 12.86 10.29
C MET A 33 -2.23 11.98 9.27
N ALA A 34 -2.79 10.80 9.02
CA ALA A 34 -2.21 9.86 8.08
C ALA A 34 -2.03 10.59 6.74
N LYS A 35 -0.81 10.52 6.19
CA LYS A 35 -0.50 11.14 4.91
C LYS A 35 -1.45 10.55 3.87
N LYS A 36 -2.14 11.40 3.12
CA LYS A 36 -2.96 10.96 1.99
C LYS A 36 -2.05 10.44 0.88
N ILE A 37 -2.19 9.18 0.53
CA ILE A 37 -1.47 8.49 -0.55
C ILE A 37 -2.46 8.22 -1.68
N LYS A 38 -2.03 8.48 -2.92
CA LYS A 38 -2.81 8.20 -4.12
C LYS A 38 -1.96 7.43 -5.11
N TRP A 39 -2.31 6.19 -5.38
CA TRP A 39 -1.65 5.35 -6.37
C TRP A 39 -2.48 5.17 -7.62
N LYS A 40 -1.81 4.98 -8.75
CA LYS A 40 -2.37 4.46 -10.00
C LYS A 40 -1.95 3.00 -10.13
N MET A 41 -2.92 2.11 -10.25
CA MET A 41 -2.68 0.69 -10.52
C MET A 41 -3.15 0.34 -11.94
N GLY A 42 -2.22 -0.08 -12.78
CA GLY A 42 -2.52 -0.68 -14.08
C GLY A 42 -2.86 -2.16 -13.95
N SER A 43 -3.64 -2.72 -14.87
CA SER A 43 -3.93 -4.14 -14.90
C SER A 43 -3.87 -4.69 -16.32
N THR A 44 -3.29 -5.88 -16.50
CA THR A 44 -3.35 -6.62 -17.77
C THR A 44 -4.75 -7.15 -18.06
N TRP A 45 -5.63 -7.18 -17.06
CA TRP A 45 -6.97 -7.74 -17.17
C TRP A 45 -7.96 -6.77 -17.81
N THR A 46 -8.90 -7.32 -18.58
CA THR A 46 -10.07 -6.59 -19.07
C THR A 46 -11.26 -6.85 -18.15
N PRO A 47 -12.25 -5.94 -18.10
CA PRO A 47 -13.49 -6.17 -17.35
C PRO A 47 -14.35 -7.34 -17.87
N ALA A 48 -14.00 -7.93 -19.02
CA ALA A 48 -14.73 -9.04 -19.62
C ALA A 48 -14.44 -10.42 -18.97
N ILE A 49 -13.41 -10.50 -18.13
CA ILE A 49 -13.02 -11.72 -17.38
C ILE A 49 -13.00 -11.46 -15.88
N ASN A 50 -12.95 -12.49 -15.06
CA ASN A 50 -13.06 -12.35 -13.60
C ASN A 50 -11.74 -12.14 -12.86
N LEU A 51 -10.59 -12.15 -13.54
CA LEU A 51 -9.27 -12.11 -12.88
C LEU A 51 -9.00 -10.79 -12.13
N TYR A 52 -9.58 -9.67 -12.58
CA TYR A 52 -9.43 -8.37 -11.91
C TYR A 52 -10.11 -8.27 -10.53
N LYS A 53 -10.96 -9.24 -10.16
CA LYS A 53 -11.72 -9.18 -8.91
C LYS A 53 -10.82 -9.17 -7.68
N GLY A 54 -9.69 -9.90 -7.72
CA GLY A 54 -8.69 -9.90 -6.64
C GLY A 54 -8.11 -8.52 -6.41
N GLU A 55 -7.71 -7.83 -7.49
CA GLU A 55 -7.19 -6.45 -7.44
C GLU A 55 -8.22 -5.48 -6.85
N LYS A 56 -9.49 -5.58 -7.27
CA LYS A 56 -10.57 -4.75 -6.73
C LYS A 56 -10.82 -4.99 -5.25
N LEU A 57 -10.71 -6.23 -4.81
CA LEU A 57 -10.89 -6.60 -3.41
C LEU A 57 -9.73 -6.05 -2.56
N MET A 58 -8.49 -6.19 -3.04
CA MET A 58 -7.31 -5.58 -2.40
C MET A 58 -7.47 -4.06 -2.27
N ILE A 59 -7.86 -3.37 -3.37
CA ILE A 59 -8.07 -1.91 -3.36
C ILE A 59 -9.15 -1.51 -2.35
N LYS A 60 -10.23 -2.28 -2.26
CA LYS A 60 -11.29 -2.05 -1.27
C LYS A 60 -10.73 -2.17 0.15
N TYR A 61 -10.02 -3.25 0.46
CA TYR A 61 -9.45 -3.47 1.79
C TYR A 61 -8.41 -2.41 2.16
N VAL A 62 -7.56 -1.98 1.22
CA VAL A 62 -6.62 -0.87 1.46
C VAL A 62 -7.38 0.41 1.85
N GLY A 63 -8.46 0.74 1.14
CA GLY A 63 -9.29 1.90 1.47
C GLY A 63 -9.93 1.78 2.86
N GLU A 64 -10.47 0.60 3.20
CA GLU A 64 -11.10 0.33 4.50
C GLU A 64 -10.09 0.35 5.66
N MET A 65 -8.92 -0.28 5.49
CA MET A 65 -7.89 -0.37 6.53
C MET A 65 -7.15 0.95 6.78
N THR A 66 -7.26 1.91 5.86
CA THR A 66 -6.57 3.21 5.96
C THR A 66 -7.52 4.37 6.19
N ASP A 67 -8.81 4.12 6.46
CA ASP A 67 -9.86 5.14 6.55
C ASP A 67 -9.86 6.09 5.33
N GLY A 68 -9.59 5.54 4.14
CA GLY A 68 -9.49 6.28 2.88
C GLY A 68 -8.24 7.15 2.74
N ASN A 69 -7.27 7.08 3.66
CA ASN A 69 -6.01 7.81 3.52
C ASN A 69 -5.09 7.20 2.46
N PHE A 70 -5.34 5.97 2.02
CA PHE A 70 -4.70 5.38 0.86
C PHE A 70 -5.75 5.05 -0.22
N GLU A 71 -5.75 5.84 -1.29
CA GLU A 71 -6.60 5.64 -2.45
C GLU A 71 -5.82 5.01 -3.61
N ILE A 72 -6.32 3.93 -4.20
CA ILE A 72 -5.74 3.31 -5.40
C ILE A 72 -6.73 3.46 -6.56
N LYS A 73 -6.35 4.20 -7.60
CA LYS A 73 -7.11 4.32 -8.84
C LYS A 73 -6.70 3.21 -9.81
N TRP A 74 -7.65 2.34 -10.11
CA TRP A 74 -7.45 1.18 -10.97
C TRP A 74 -7.73 1.47 -12.46
N PHE A 75 -6.85 1.01 -13.33
CA PHE A 75 -6.92 1.18 -14.78
C PHE A 75 -6.88 -0.20 -15.47
N PRO A 76 -7.98 -0.66 -16.10
CA PRO A 76 -7.96 -1.90 -16.86
C PRO A 76 -7.05 -1.79 -18.10
N SER A 77 -6.74 -2.95 -18.68
CA SER A 77 -6.08 -3.03 -19.98
C SER A 77 -6.80 -2.18 -21.04
N GLY A 78 -6.03 -1.38 -21.77
CA GLY A 78 -6.51 -0.48 -22.82
C GLY A 78 -7.03 0.88 -22.35
N SER A 79 -7.19 1.13 -21.04
CA SER A 79 -7.71 2.41 -20.55
C SER A 79 -6.66 3.52 -20.43
N LEU A 80 -5.44 3.17 -20.00
CA LEU A 80 -4.30 4.07 -19.94
C LEU A 80 -3.23 3.70 -20.98
N MET A 81 -3.00 2.39 -21.14
CA MET A 81 -2.04 1.80 -22.08
C MET A 81 -2.43 0.33 -22.35
N LYS A 82 -1.72 -0.35 -23.25
CA LYS A 82 -1.97 -1.77 -23.56
C LYS A 82 -1.50 -2.66 -22.40
N ALA A 83 -2.11 -3.86 -22.27
CA ALA A 83 -1.81 -4.81 -21.19
C ALA A 83 -0.31 -4.99 -20.91
N PHE A 84 0.46 -5.36 -21.94
CA PHE A 84 1.87 -5.72 -21.77
C PHE A 84 2.82 -4.53 -21.59
N GLU A 85 2.30 -3.30 -21.58
CA GLU A 85 3.09 -2.09 -21.29
C GLU A 85 3.13 -1.80 -19.77
N TYR A 86 2.22 -2.37 -18.96
CA TYR A 86 2.10 -2.03 -17.55
C TYR A 86 3.28 -2.47 -16.67
N PHE A 87 3.98 -3.57 -17.01
CA PHE A 87 5.18 -3.98 -16.26
C PHE A 87 6.28 -2.92 -16.35
N ASP A 88 6.62 -2.50 -17.58
CA ASP A 88 7.64 -1.48 -17.78
C ASP A 88 7.18 -0.11 -17.27
N ALA A 89 5.88 0.18 -17.33
CA ALA A 89 5.31 1.40 -16.76
C ALA A 89 5.45 1.42 -15.23
N CYS A 90 5.23 0.29 -14.54
CA CYS A 90 5.41 0.18 -13.10
C CYS A 90 6.89 0.27 -12.72
N SER A 91 7.75 -0.49 -13.41
CA SER A 91 9.21 -0.47 -13.22
C SER A 91 9.81 0.94 -13.37
N LYS A 92 9.25 1.77 -14.26
CA LYS A 92 9.68 3.16 -14.50
C LYS A 92 8.93 4.20 -13.66
N GLY A 93 8.00 3.79 -12.80
CA GLY A 93 7.20 4.69 -11.94
C GLY A 93 6.16 5.55 -12.68
N VAL A 94 5.72 5.15 -13.87
CA VAL A 94 4.62 5.79 -14.62
C VAL A 94 3.26 5.46 -13.97
N VAL A 95 3.14 4.23 -13.47
CA VAL A 95 2.10 3.77 -12.55
C VAL A 95 2.77 3.28 -11.27
N ASP A 96 2.09 3.37 -10.14
CA ASP A 96 2.64 2.98 -8.83
C ASP A 96 2.54 1.47 -8.58
N ALA A 97 1.62 0.79 -9.29
CA ALA A 97 1.40 -0.64 -9.20
C ALA A 97 0.92 -1.23 -10.54
N ALA A 98 1.16 -2.52 -10.75
CA ALA A 98 0.61 -3.29 -11.86
C ALA A 98 0.09 -4.65 -11.36
N GLY A 99 -1.06 -5.07 -11.87
CA GLY A 99 -1.53 -6.45 -11.73
C GLY A 99 -1.41 -7.20 -13.05
N ASP A 100 -0.86 -8.40 -12.97
CA ASP A 100 -0.49 -9.22 -14.13
C ASP A 100 -0.50 -10.72 -13.81
N TRP A 101 0.02 -11.51 -14.76
CA TRP A 101 0.42 -12.90 -14.54
C TRP A 101 1.90 -13.04 -14.89
N PRO A 102 2.75 -13.57 -13.96
CA PRO A 102 4.20 -13.54 -14.11
C PRO A 102 4.72 -14.11 -15.44
N SER A 103 4.13 -15.20 -15.95
CA SER A 103 4.56 -15.85 -17.21
C SER A 103 4.51 -14.93 -18.43
N TYR A 104 3.77 -13.82 -18.41
CA TYR A 104 3.85 -12.82 -19.49
C TYR A 104 5.24 -12.20 -19.63
N TRP A 105 6.07 -12.27 -18.60
CA TRP A 105 7.38 -11.61 -18.52
C TRP A 105 8.56 -12.56 -18.72
N ALA A 106 8.34 -13.80 -19.15
CA ALA A 106 9.39 -14.79 -19.41
C ALA A 106 10.44 -14.33 -20.43
N SER A 107 10.06 -13.44 -21.36
CA SER A 107 10.99 -12.82 -22.32
C SER A 107 11.96 -11.82 -21.68
N LYS A 108 11.64 -11.29 -20.50
CA LYS A 108 12.50 -10.40 -19.72
C LYS A 108 13.46 -11.19 -18.85
N ASP A 109 12.94 -12.19 -18.13
CA ASP A 109 13.72 -13.20 -17.40
C ASP A 109 12.95 -14.53 -17.41
N PRO A 110 13.53 -15.64 -17.92
CA PRO A 110 12.83 -16.91 -18.00
C PRO A 110 12.39 -17.46 -16.63
N ALA A 111 12.95 -16.97 -15.52
CA ALA A 111 12.50 -17.33 -14.17
C ALA A 111 11.03 -16.98 -13.92
N PHE A 112 10.48 -15.97 -14.61
CA PHE A 112 9.08 -15.56 -14.44
C PHE A 112 8.07 -16.66 -14.81
N ASP A 113 8.39 -17.58 -15.72
CA ASP A 113 7.50 -18.68 -16.08
C ASP A 113 7.24 -19.62 -14.89
N PHE A 114 8.23 -19.79 -14.02
CA PHE A 114 8.13 -20.64 -12.83
C PHE A 114 7.33 -20.00 -11.69
N LEU A 115 7.07 -18.69 -11.76
CA LEU A 115 6.21 -17.98 -10.81
C LEU A 115 4.74 -17.93 -11.27
N GLY A 116 4.46 -18.37 -12.50
CA GLY A 116 3.10 -18.44 -13.02
C GLY A 116 2.45 -19.80 -12.79
N SER A 117 1.68 -20.24 -13.76
CA SER A 117 1.12 -21.59 -13.80
C SER A 117 1.63 -22.33 -15.02
N PHE A 118 2.03 -23.58 -14.84
CA PHE A 118 2.57 -24.42 -15.90
C PHE A 118 2.10 -25.88 -15.71
N PRO A 119 2.08 -26.70 -16.77
CA PRO A 119 1.67 -28.10 -16.66
C PRO A 119 2.49 -28.84 -15.61
N PHE A 120 1.81 -29.64 -14.78
CA PHE A 120 2.41 -30.40 -13.68
C PHE A 120 3.07 -29.55 -12.58
N GLY A 121 2.74 -28.25 -12.51
CA GLY A 121 3.13 -27.37 -11.42
C GLY A 121 2.29 -27.56 -10.16
N PHE A 122 2.44 -26.62 -9.23
CA PHE A 122 1.72 -26.59 -7.96
C PHE A 122 0.21 -26.44 -8.15
N ASP A 123 -0.54 -27.06 -7.24
CA ASP A 123 -1.93 -26.63 -7.00
C ASP A 123 -1.96 -25.32 -6.20
N ASN A 124 -3.15 -24.82 -5.90
CA ASN A 124 -3.29 -23.54 -5.20
C ASN A 124 -2.71 -23.57 -3.78
N LEU A 125 -2.86 -24.68 -3.06
CA LEU A 125 -2.38 -24.80 -1.68
C LEU A 125 -0.87 -24.95 -1.66
N ASP A 126 -0.34 -25.81 -2.54
CA ASP A 126 1.10 -25.99 -2.73
C ASP A 126 1.78 -24.65 -3.05
N TYR A 127 1.20 -23.85 -3.95
CA TYR A 127 1.77 -22.57 -4.35
C TYR A 127 1.77 -21.56 -3.19
N ILE A 128 0.68 -21.45 -2.43
CA ILE A 128 0.58 -20.56 -1.27
C ILE A 128 1.56 -21.00 -0.18
N THR A 129 1.63 -22.30 0.12
CA THR A 129 2.58 -22.85 1.11
C THR A 129 4.02 -22.63 0.67
N TRP A 130 4.35 -22.87 -0.60
CA TRP A 130 5.68 -22.59 -1.11
C TRP A 130 6.04 -21.10 -0.99
N MET A 131 5.11 -20.22 -1.34
CA MET A 131 5.32 -18.78 -1.31
C MET A 131 5.60 -18.26 0.11
N TYR A 132 4.84 -18.70 1.11
CA TYR A 132 4.95 -18.17 2.47
C TYR A 132 5.89 -18.96 3.39
N ASP A 133 6.04 -20.27 3.19
CA ASP A 133 6.75 -21.14 4.15
C ASP A 133 8.06 -21.73 3.59
N PHE A 134 8.26 -21.74 2.27
CA PHE A 134 9.42 -22.40 1.63
C PHE A 134 10.27 -21.49 0.74
N GLY A 135 10.23 -20.17 0.99
CA GLY A 135 11.16 -19.23 0.35
C GLY A 135 10.67 -18.65 -0.98
N GLY A 136 9.44 -18.95 -1.40
CA GLY A 136 8.94 -18.51 -2.70
C GLY A 136 8.78 -16.99 -2.78
N LEU A 137 8.33 -16.33 -1.71
CA LEU A 137 8.20 -14.88 -1.68
C LEU A 137 9.57 -14.18 -1.81
N GLU A 138 10.62 -14.69 -1.18
CA GLU A 138 11.98 -14.15 -1.28
C GLU A 138 12.49 -14.22 -2.73
N ILE A 139 12.22 -15.33 -3.42
CA ILE A 139 12.54 -15.49 -4.84
C ILE A 139 11.77 -14.47 -5.69
N MET A 140 10.49 -14.26 -5.41
CA MET A 140 9.70 -13.23 -6.11
C MET A 140 10.26 -11.83 -5.85
N GLN A 141 10.62 -11.50 -4.61
CA GLN A 141 11.18 -10.19 -4.29
C GLN A 141 12.53 -9.97 -4.97
N GLU A 142 13.40 -10.98 -5.02
CA GLU A 142 14.66 -10.90 -5.76
C GLU A 142 14.41 -10.65 -7.25
N LEU A 143 13.50 -11.42 -7.86
CA LEU A 143 13.24 -11.35 -9.29
C LEU A 143 12.60 -10.02 -9.70
N TYR A 144 11.51 -9.61 -9.04
CA TYR A 144 10.86 -8.32 -9.30
C TYR A 144 11.78 -7.14 -8.91
N GLY A 145 12.64 -7.33 -7.89
CA GLY A 145 13.63 -6.35 -7.45
C GLY A 145 14.65 -5.97 -8.53
N LYS A 146 15.01 -6.88 -9.45
CA LYS A 146 15.85 -6.57 -10.63
C LYS A 146 15.26 -5.47 -11.51
N TYR A 147 13.96 -5.24 -11.42
CA TYR A 147 13.20 -4.24 -12.17
C TYR A 147 12.75 -3.06 -11.31
N GLY A 148 13.28 -2.91 -10.10
CA GLY A 148 12.91 -1.83 -9.18
C GLY A 148 11.49 -1.95 -8.63
N MET A 149 10.96 -3.18 -8.57
CA MET A 149 9.60 -3.46 -8.10
C MET A 149 9.61 -4.37 -6.87
N THR A 150 8.51 -4.34 -6.13
CA THR A 150 8.24 -5.21 -4.98
C THR A 150 6.97 -6.00 -5.29
N TYR A 151 7.02 -7.32 -5.11
CA TYR A 151 5.85 -8.18 -5.28
C TYR A 151 4.94 -8.09 -4.04
N PHE A 152 3.62 -8.05 -4.21
CA PHE A 152 2.64 -7.93 -3.13
C PHE A 152 1.27 -8.52 -3.49
#